data_AF-A0A1J5PGH6-F1
#
_entry.id   AF-A0A1J5PGH6-F1
#
_cell.length_a   1.000
_cell.length_b   1.000
_cell.length_c   1.000
_cell.angle_alpha   90.00
_cell.angle_beta   90.00
_cell.angle_gamma   90.00
#
_symmetry.space_group_name_H-M   'P 1'
#
loop_
_entity.id
_entity.type
_entity.pdbx_description
1 polymer ?
#
loop_
_entity_poly.entity_id
_entity_poly.type
_entity_poly.pdbx_seq_one_letter_code
_entity_poly.pdbx_strand_id
1 'polypeptide(L)'
;MGIQAIKGVEVGDGFRTATRRGSQAHDEMERNAEGIITRRSNRAGGLEGGMTNGEILRVRAAMKPISTVPRALATVDTSTGEPAQAQHQRSDVCAVPPAAVVAEAMVALILADALVEKVGGDSVAEVRRNLASYVAAIPELQR
;
A
#
# COMPACT_ATOMS: atom_id res chain seq x y z
N MET A 1 -2.76 0.13 -8.24
CA MET A 1 -4.22 -0.16 -8.20
C MET A 1 -4.61 -1.41 -9.01
N GLY A 2 -3.68 -2.23 -9.52
CA GLY A 2 -4.02 -3.29 -10.49
C GLY A 2 -4.78 -4.51 -9.96
N ILE A 3 -4.92 -4.64 -8.63
CA ILE A 3 -5.66 -5.76 -8.01
C ILE A 3 -7.14 -5.65 -8.36
N GLN A 4 -7.74 -6.78 -8.73
CA GLN A 4 -9.14 -6.86 -9.11
C GLN A 4 -10.05 -6.35 -7.98
N ALA A 5 -11.11 -5.65 -8.38
CA ALA A 5 -12.09 -5.01 -7.49
C ALA A 5 -11.57 -3.91 -6.55
N ILE A 6 -10.28 -3.54 -6.57
CA ILE A 6 -9.82 -2.36 -5.83
C ILE A 6 -10.22 -1.07 -6.57
N LYS A 7 -10.82 -0.13 -5.84
CA LYS A 7 -11.35 1.15 -6.35
C LYS A 7 -10.71 2.39 -5.71
N GLY A 8 -9.88 2.22 -4.68
CA GLY A 8 -9.15 3.30 -4.03
C GLY A 8 -7.94 2.75 -3.27
N VAL A 9 -6.90 3.56 -3.13
CA VAL A 9 -5.67 3.25 -2.40
C VAL A 9 -5.25 4.51 -1.68
N GLU A 10 -4.79 4.34 -0.47
CA GLU A 10 -4.31 5.41 0.39
C GLU A 10 -2.99 5.00 1.04
N VAL A 11 -2.13 5.99 1.28
CA VAL A 11 -0.93 5.81 2.11
C VAL A 11 -1.14 6.53 3.43
N GLY A 12 -0.80 5.85 4.53
CA GLY A 12 -0.96 6.36 5.87
C GLY A 12 -2.41 6.65 6.22
N ASP A 13 -2.68 7.91 6.53
CA ASP A 13 -4.02 8.41 6.83
C ASP A 13 -4.81 8.82 5.58
N GLY A 14 -4.19 8.85 4.39
CA GLY A 14 -4.92 8.95 3.12
C GLY A 14 -5.81 10.18 2.98
N PHE A 15 -7.05 9.95 2.57
CA PHE A 15 -8.05 11.00 2.39
C PHE A 15 -8.36 11.71 3.71
N ARG A 16 -8.18 11.07 4.87
CA ARG A 16 -8.31 11.76 6.18
C ARG A 16 -7.26 12.85 6.37
N THR A 17 -6.07 12.71 5.79
CA THR A 17 -5.06 13.77 5.84
C THR A 17 -5.50 15.00 5.04
N ALA A 18 -6.20 14.81 3.92
CA ALA A 18 -6.71 15.90 3.08
C ALA A 18 -7.78 16.76 3.77
N THR A 19 -8.40 16.27 4.85
CA THR A 19 -9.37 17.03 5.64
C THR A 19 -8.77 17.72 6.87
N ARG A 20 -7.44 17.62 7.08
CA ARG A 20 -6.76 18.21 8.24
C ARG A 20 -6.16 19.57 7.92
N ARG A 21 -5.99 20.38 8.96
CA ARG A 21 -5.11 21.55 8.91
C ARG A 21 -3.66 21.07 8.78
N GLY A 22 -2.81 21.84 8.09
CA GLY A 22 -1.39 21.53 7.95
C GLY A 22 -0.70 21.30 9.30
N SER A 23 -1.06 22.06 10.33
CA SER A 23 -0.54 21.91 11.70
C SER A 23 -0.87 20.57 12.38
N GLN A 24 -1.73 19.73 11.80
CA GLN A 24 -2.13 18.42 12.32
C GLN A 24 -1.97 17.30 11.29
N ALA A 25 -1.49 17.62 10.08
CA ALA A 25 -1.46 16.69 8.95
C ALA A 25 -0.17 15.86 8.91
N HIS A 26 0.94 16.43 9.37
CA HIS A 26 2.28 15.89 9.19
C HIS A 26 2.82 15.19 10.44
N ASP A 27 3.98 14.57 10.28
CA ASP A 27 4.69 13.84 11.33
C ASP A 27 5.90 14.65 11.79
N GLU A 28 5.77 15.29 12.95
CA GLU A 28 6.87 16.04 13.56
C GLU A 28 8.02 15.12 13.93
N MET A 29 9.25 15.58 13.69
CA MET A 29 10.48 14.91 14.11
C MET A 29 10.95 15.45 15.46
N GLU A 30 11.40 14.55 16.33
CA GLU A 30 12.03 14.90 17.60
C GLU A 30 13.26 14.03 17.85
N ARG A 31 14.01 14.34 18.91
CA ARG A 31 15.09 13.48 19.39
C ARG A 31 14.61 12.66 20.57
N ASN A 32 14.85 11.35 20.56
CA ASN A 32 14.65 10.51 21.74
C ASN A 32 15.75 10.76 22.79
N ALA A 33 15.70 10.01 23.90
CA ALA A 33 16.67 10.15 25.00
C ALA A 33 18.12 9.87 24.56
N GLU A 34 18.29 9.07 23.51
CA GLU A 34 19.57 8.69 22.90
C GLU A 34 20.03 9.70 21.82
N GLY A 35 19.25 10.75 21.55
CA GLY A 35 19.55 11.78 20.56
C GLY A 35 19.23 11.41 19.11
N ILE A 36 18.62 10.25 18.88
CA ILE A 36 18.20 9.74 17.56
C ILE A 36 16.94 10.46 17.09
N ILE A 37 16.88 10.79 15.79
CA ILE A 37 15.71 11.40 15.17
C ILE A 37 14.58 10.37 15.06
N THR A 38 13.46 10.63 15.71
CA THR A 38 12.22 9.83 15.63
C THR A 38 11.06 10.70 15.18
N ARG A 39 9.94 10.09 14.77
CA ARG A 39 8.69 10.80 14.50
C ARG A 39 7.68 10.59 15.62
N ARG A 40 6.94 11.65 15.95
CA ARG A 40 5.86 11.61 16.95
C ARG A 40 4.63 10.84 16.49
N SER A 41 4.45 10.71 15.18
CA SER A 41 3.36 10.00 14.56
C SER A 41 3.78 9.43 13.21
N ASN A 42 2.90 8.63 12.61
CA ASN A 42 3.12 8.06 11.28
C ASN A 42 1.89 8.27 10.39
N ARG A 43 1.36 9.50 10.32
CA ARG A 43 0.21 9.92 9.51
C ARG A 43 0.53 9.83 8.01
N ALA A 44 1.77 10.10 7.63
CA ALA A 44 2.29 9.94 6.27
C ALA A 44 2.34 8.47 5.84
N GLY A 45 2.37 7.53 6.79
CA GLY A 45 2.31 6.09 6.52
C GLY A 45 3.61 5.53 5.97
N GLY A 46 4.74 5.97 6.50
CA GLY A 46 6.07 5.50 6.11
C GLY A 46 6.63 6.13 4.84
N LEU A 47 5.88 7.02 4.16
CA LEU A 47 6.31 7.68 2.93
C LEU A 47 6.23 9.21 3.04
N GLU A 48 7.33 9.88 2.77
CA GLU A 48 7.41 11.34 2.63
C GLU A 48 8.16 11.68 1.35
N GLY A 49 7.65 12.59 0.53
CA GLY A 49 8.30 12.97 -0.74
C GLY A 49 8.51 11.81 -1.72
N GLY A 50 7.71 10.75 -1.61
CA GLY A 50 7.85 9.54 -2.44
C GLY A 50 8.93 8.55 -1.96
N MET A 51 9.54 8.76 -0.80
CA MET A 51 10.58 7.89 -0.24
C MET A 51 10.17 7.28 1.09
N THR A 52 10.67 6.08 1.37
CA THR A 52 10.55 5.46 2.70
C THR A 52 11.28 6.29 3.73
N ASN A 53 10.59 6.62 4.81
CA ASN A 53 11.09 7.57 5.80
C ASN A 53 11.59 6.92 7.11
N GLY A 54 11.56 5.58 7.17
CA GLY A 54 11.97 4.77 8.33
C GLY A 54 10.82 4.27 9.19
N GLU A 55 9.65 4.91 9.11
CA GLU A 55 8.44 4.45 9.80
C GLU A 55 7.77 3.26 9.07
N ILE A 56 6.82 2.61 9.75
CA ILE A 56 6.02 1.54 9.17
C ILE A 56 5.30 2.03 7.91
N LEU A 57 5.53 1.38 6.77
CA LEU A 57 4.76 1.61 5.56
C LEU A 57 3.31 1.15 5.77
N ARG A 58 2.36 2.08 5.63
CA ARG A 58 0.92 1.78 5.77
C ARG A 58 0.22 2.08 4.45
N VAL A 59 -0.30 1.04 3.81
CA VAL A 59 -1.10 1.16 2.59
C VAL A 59 -2.49 0.58 2.85
N ARG A 60 -3.53 1.29 2.44
CA ARG A 60 -4.93 0.83 2.50
C ARG A 60 -5.48 0.69 1.10
N ALA A 61 -6.39 -0.27 0.91
CA ALA A 61 -7.07 -0.51 -0.35
C ALA A 61 -8.58 -0.61 -0.11
N ALA A 62 -9.38 0.05 -0.94
CA ALA A 62 -10.84 -0.01 -0.91
C ALA A 62 -11.34 -1.01 -1.96
N MET A 63 -11.82 -2.17 -1.53
CA MET A 63 -12.35 -3.21 -2.41
C MET A 63 -13.87 -3.05 -2.58
N LYS A 64 -14.36 -2.94 -3.81
CA LYS A 64 -15.80 -3.07 -4.08
C LYS A 64 -16.24 -4.53 -3.88
N PRO A 65 -17.51 -4.81 -3.56
CA PRO A 65 -18.04 -6.17 -3.62
C PRO A 65 -17.77 -6.79 -5.00
N ILE A 66 -17.06 -7.91 -5.02
CA ILE A 66 -16.61 -8.55 -6.27
C ILE A 66 -17.64 -9.54 -6.80
N SER A 67 -18.37 -10.21 -5.91
CA SER A 67 -19.40 -11.18 -6.28
C SER A 67 -20.69 -10.48 -6.64
N THR A 68 -21.19 -10.75 -7.85
CA THR A 68 -22.50 -10.31 -8.32
C THR A 68 -23.60 -10.84 -7.40
N VAL A 69 -24.51 -9.96 -6.97
CA VAL A 69 -25.67 -10.36 -6.17
C VAL A 69 -26.68 -11.11 -7.05
N PRO A 70 -27.03 -12.37 -6.75
CA PRO A 70 -27.95 -13.16 -7.57
C PRO A 70 -29.31 -12.48 -7.76
N ARG A 71 -29.77 -12.39 -9.01
CA ARG A 71 -31.09 -11.85 -9.42
C ARG A 71 -31.36 -10.37 -9.09
N ALA A 72 -30.33 -9.62 -8.69
CA ALA A 72 -30.50 -8.22 -8.28
C ALA A 72 -30.10 -7.21 -9.37
N LEU A 73 -29.27 -7.60 -10.34
CA LEU A 73 -28.66 -6.67 -11.29
C LEU A 73 -29.23 -6.87 -12.69
N ALA A 74 -29.94 -5.86 -13.19
CA ALA A 74 -30.34 -5.79 -14.59
C ALA A 74 -29.11 -5.67 -15.50
N THR A 75 -29.18 -6.33 -16.65
CA THR A 75 -28.18 -6.26 -17.72
C THR A 75 -28.86 -6.47 -19.06
N VAL A 76 -28.08 -6.68 -20.13
CA VAL A 76 -28.57 -6.93 -21.49
C VAL A 76 -27.96 -8.23 -22.00
N ASP A 77 -28.77 -9.06 -22.65
CA ASP A 77 -28.26 -10.20 -23.42
C ASP A 77 -27.62 -9.67 -24.71
N THR A 78 -26.31 -9.86 -24.84
CA THR A 78 -25.54 -9.33 -25.97
C THR A 78 -25.84 -10.03 -27.30
N SER A 79 -26.52 -11.18 -27.28
CA SER A 79 -26.92 -11.89 -28.50
C SER A 79 -28.25 -11.40 -29.08
N THR A 80 -29.18 -10.99 -28.20
CA THR A 80 -30.55 -10.59 -28.58
C THR A 80 -30.80 -9.08 -28.46
N GLY A 81 -30.05 -8.38 -27.60
CA GLY A 81 -30.27 -6.98 -27.26
C GLY A 81 -31.35 -6.75 -26.19
N GLU A 82 -31.99 -7.81 -25.70
CA GLU A 82 -33.11 -7.73 -24.76
C GLU A 82 -32.66 -7.58 -23.29
N PRO A 83 -33.51 -7.01 -22.41
CA PRO A 83 -33.23 -6.96 -20.98
C PRO A 83 -33.05 -8.35 -20.36
N ALA A 84 -32.01 -8.51 -19.56
CA ALA A 84 -31.67 -9.75 -18.86
C ALA A 84 -31.28 -9.48 -17.40
N GLN A 85 -31.02 -10.55 -16.64
CA GLN A 85 -30.48 -10.48 -15.28
C GLN A 85 -29.04 -11.01 -15.27
N ALA A 86 -28.14 -10.30 -14.59
CA ALA A 86 -26.74 -10.68 -14.50
C ALA A 86 -26.58 -12.01 -13.74
N GLN A 87 -25.84 -12.94 -14.35
CA GLN A 87 -25.47 -14.19 -13.70
C GLN A 87 -24.23 -13.99 -12.82
N HIS A 88 -24.24 -14.59 -11.63
CA HIS A 88 -23.06 -14.62 -10.76
C HIS A 88 -22.11 -15.74 -11.21
N GLN A 89 -20.80 -15.51 -11.10
CA GLN A 89 -19.75 -16.49 -11.46
C GLN A 89 -19.02 -17.05 -10.22
N ARG A 90 -19.34 -16.51 -9.05
CA ARG A 90 -18.78 -16.87 -7.75
C ARG A 90 -19.80 -16.56 -6.66
N SER A 91 -19.72 -17.29 -5.54
CA SER A 91 -20.78 -17.30 -4.52
C SER A 91 -20.32 -16.84 -3.13
N ASP A 92 -19.05 -16.50 -2.96
CA ASP A 92 -18.55 -15.92 -1.71
C ASP A 92 -19.16 -14.54 -1.46
N VAL A 93 -19.50 -14.27 -0.19
CA VAL A 93 -20.11 -13.02 0.25
C VAL A 93 -19.07 -11.90 0.41
N CYS A 94 -17.87 -12.25 0.89
CA CYS A 94 -16.80 -11.29 1.15
C CYS A 94 -15.44 -11.88 0.78
N ALA A 95 -14.69 -11.13 -0.05
CA ALA A 95 -13.33 -11.45 -0.45
C ALA A 95 -12.30 -10.44 0.08
N VAL A 96 -12.66 -9.60 1.04
CA VAL A 96 -11.74 -8.60 1.61
C VAL A 96 -10.53 -9.27 2.30
N PRO A 97 -10.69 -10.31 3.15
CA PRO A 97 -9.54 -10.98 3.75
C PRO A 97 -8.55 -11.58 2.74
N PRO A 98 -8.96 -12.38 1.72
CA PRO A 98 -8.00 -12.87 0.73
C PRO A 98 -7.42 -11.75 -0.16
N ALA A 99 -8.19 -10.70 -0.44
CA ALA A 99 -7.66 -9.54 -1.16
C ALA A 99 -6.55 -8.80 -0.39
N ALA A 100 -6.58 -8.81 0.95
CA ALA A 100 -5.50 -8.26 1.76
C ALA A 100 -4.16 -9.01 1.55
N VAL A 101 -4.20 -10.34 1.46
CA VAL A 101 -3.01 -11.16 1.15
C VAL A 101 -2.46 -10.82 -0.25
N VAL A 102 -3.34 -10.63 -1.23
CA VAL A 102 -2.92 -10.17 -2.56
C VAL A 102 -2.30 -8.78 -2.49
N ALA A 103 -2.86 -7.87 -1.68
CA ALA A 103 -2.31 -6.53 -1.50
C ALA A 103 -0.91 -6.55 -0.84
N GLU A 104 -0.69 -7.41 0.16
CA GLU A 104 0.62 -7.64 0.77
C GLU A 104 1.64 -8.11 -0.27
N ALA A 105 1.26 -9.10 -1.11
CA ALA A 105 2.12 -9.58 -2.18
C ALA A 105 2.50 -8.48 -3.19
N MET A 106 1.52 -7.65 -3.59
CA MET A 106 1.80 -6.53 -4.50
C MET A 106 2.70 -5.47 -3.87
N VAL A 107 2.55 -5.18 -2.57
CA VAL A 107 3.46 -4.26 -1.85
C VAL A 107 4.87 -4.86 -1.76
N ALA A 108 4.99 -6.16 -1.46
CA ALA A 108 6.27 -6.84 -1.37
C ALA A 108 7.05 -6.82 -2.69
N LEU A 109 6.37 -7.04 -3.83
CA LEU A 109 6.98 -6.92 -5.16
C LEU A 109 7.57 -5.54 -5.40
N ILE A 110 6.79 -4.48 -5.15
CA ILE A 110 7.24 -3.10 -5.36
C ILE A 110 8.38 -2.71 -4.41
N LEU A 111 8.37 -3.19 -3.17
CA LEU A 111 9.47 -2.96 -2.23
C LEU A 111 10.74 -3.71 -2.64
N ALA A 112 10.62 -4.92 -3.19
CA ALA A 112 11.75 -5.68 -3.70
C ALA A 112 12.36 -4.98 -4.92
N ASP A 113 11.53 -4.52 -5.86
CA ASP A 113 11.98 -3.75 -7.03
C ASP A 113 12.71 -2.47 -6.60
N ALA A 114 12.12 -1.68 -5.70
CA ALA A 114 12.72 -0.44 -5.20
C ALA A 114 14.04 -0.69 -4.44
N LEU A 115 14.13 -1.81 -3.70
CA LEU A 115 15.36 -2.21 -3.03
C LEU A 115 16.46 -2.52 -4.05
N VAL A 116 16.17 -3.37 -5.03
CA VAL A 116 17.15 -3.77 -6.06
C VAL A 116 17.54 -2.57 -6.92
N GLU A 117 16.61 -1.68 -7.28
CA GLU A 117 16.91 -0.43 -7.99
C GLU A 117 17.89 0.44 -7.19
N LYS A 118 17.70 0.54 -5.86
CA LYS A 118 18.53 1.38 -5.00
C LYS A 118 19.93 0.82 -4.74
N VAL A 119 20.05 -0.49 -4.46
CA VAL A 119 21.32 -1.08 -3.99
C VAL A 119 22.02 -1.95 -5.04
N GLY A 120 21.34 -2.30 -6.13
CA GLY A 120 21.85 -3.18 -7.19
C GLY A 120 22.18 -4.60 -6.72
N GLY A 121 22.89 -5.34 -7.59
CA GLY A 121 23.44 -6.66 -7.32
C GLY A 121 22.70 -7.78 -8.05
N ASP A 122 23.45 -8.79 -8.49
CA ASP A 122 22.94 -9.91 -9.30
C ASP A 122 22.72 -11.19 -8.45
N SER A 123 23.01 -11.11 -7.14
CA SER A 123 22.77 -12.19 -6.19
C SER A 123 22.29 -11.65 -4.84
N VAL A 124 21.53 -12.46 -4.10
CA VAL A 124 21.04 -12.10 -2.76
C VAL A 124 22.19 -11.73 -1.81
N ALA A 125 23.33 -12.41 -1.92
CA ALA A 125 24.50 -12.10 -1.11
C ALA A 125 25.09 -10.72 -1.42
N GLU A 126 25.12 -10.33 -2.69
CA GLU A 126 25.57 -9.01 -3.13
C GLU A 126 24.62 -7.89 -2.70
N VAL A 127 23.31 -8.05 -2.98
CA VAL A 127 22.26 -7.12 -2.51
C VAL A 127 22.40 -6.87 -1.01
N ARG A 128 22.60 -7.94 -0.22
CA ARG A 128 22.78 -7.86 1.23
C ARG A 128 24.01 -7.07 1.63
N ARG A 129 25.17 -7.29 0.98
CA ARG A 129 26.39 -6.51 1.27
C ARG A 129 26.18 -5.04 0.97
N ASN A 130 25.63 -4.71 -0.20
CA ASN A 130 25.40 -3.33 -0.63
C ASN A 130 24.43 -2.61 0.32
N LEU A 131 23.35 -3.29 0.72
CA LEU A 131 22.41 -2.79 1.73
C LEU A 131 23.09 -2.54 3.09
N ALA A 132 23.92 -3.48 3.56
CA ALA A 132 24.64 -3.31 4.82
C ALA A 132 25.59 -2.11 4.78
N SER A 133 26.32 -1.92 3.67
CA SER A 133 27.17 -0.75 3.46
C SER A 133 26.36 0.55 3.43
N TYR A 134 25.20 0.55 2.76
CA TYR A 134 24.30 1.70 2.76
C TYR A 134 23.83 2.06 4.17
N VAL A 135 23.35 1.09 4.95
CA VAL A 135 22.89 1.31 6.34
C VAL A 135 24.03 1.78 7.24
N ALA A 136 25.23 1.22 7.07
CA ALA A 136 26.43 1.65 7.81
C ALA A 136 26.86 3.09 7.46
N ALA A 137 26.55 3.58 6.26
CA ALA A 137 26.85 4.96 5.86
C ALA A 137 25.82 5.98 6.37
N ILE A 138 24.63 5.55 6.83
CA ILE A 138 23.64 6.45 7.43
C ILE A 138 24.22 7.07 8.71
N PRO A 139 24.18 8.41 8.89
CA PRO A 139 24.64 9.07 10.09
C PRO A 139 23.98 8.50 11.35
N GLU A 140 24.73 8.34 12.45
CA GLU A 140 24.22 7.73 13.69
C GLU A 140 22.97 8.43 14.24
N LEU A 141 22.86 9.75 14.02
CA LEU A 141 21.69 10.54 14.44
C LEU A 141 20.42 10.27 13.61
N GLN A 142 20.54 9.55 12.48
CA GLN A 142 19.47 9.24 11.53
C GLN A 142 19.19 7.73 11.40
N ARG A 143 19.95 6.88 12.11
CA ARG A 143 19.69 5.43 12.20
C ARG A 143 18.65 5.16 13.28
#